data_AF-A9WKV6-F1
#
_entry.id   AF-A9WKV6-F1
#
_cell.length_a   1.000
_cell.length_b   1.000
_cell.length_c   1.000
_cell.angle_alpha   90.00
_cell.angle_beta   90.00
_cell.angle_gamma   90.00
#
_symmetry.space_group_name_H-M   'P 1'
#
loop_
_entity.id
_entity.type
_entity.pdbx_description
1 polymer ?
#
loop_
_entity_poly.entity_id
_entity_poly.type
_entity_poly.pdbx_seq_one_letter_code
_entity_poly.pdbx_strand_id
1 'polypeptide(L)' 'MQTLNGLGAGDSFCGVFCHGLLAGWPLARSLDFANAAGAIVASRLSCADAMPTSAEEIELLTERGRFPALEGPTSND' A
#
# COMPACT_ATOMS: atom_id res chain seq x y z
N MET A 1 -6.61 -13.79 -0.18
CA MET A 1 -6.95 -12.73 0.81
C MET A 1 -8.46 -12.64 0.90
N GLN A 2 -9.02 -12.72 2.10
CA GLN A 2 -10.45 -12.58 2.38
C GLN A 2 -10.64 -11.40 3.31
N THR A 3 -11.64 -10.55 3.05
CA THR A 3 -11.96 -9.40 3.90
C THR A 3 -12.69 -9.87 5.16
N LEU A 4 -12.18 -9.50 6.33
CA LEU A 4 -12.74 -9.90 7.63
C LEU A 4 -13.41 -8.72 8.34
N ASN A 5 -12.84 -7.52 8.24
CA ASN A 5 -13.36 -6.27 8.80
C ASN A 5 -12.78 -5.06 8.04
N GLY A 6 -13.58 -4.06 7.71
CA GLY A 6 -13.14 -2.85 6.98
C GLY A 6 -12.66 -1.70 7.87
N LEU A 7 -12.85 -1.78 9.19
CA LEU A 7 -12.41 -0.74 10.13
C LEU A 7 -10.88 -0.58 10.08
N GLY A 8 -10.40 0.64 9.81
CA GLY A 8 -8.97 0.99 9.72
C GLY A 8 -8.31 0.82 8.33
N ALA A 9 -8.98 0.17 7.37
CA ALA A 9 -8.43 -0.01 6.02
C ALA A 9 -8.25 1.33 5.28
N GLY A 10 -9.17 2.27 5.49
CA GLY A 10 -9.09 3.62 4.93
C GLY A 10 -7.95 4.45 5.54
N ASP A 11 -7.76 4.36 6.86
CA ASP A 11 -6.67 5.10 7.53
C ASP A 11 -5.29 4.59 7.09
N SER A 12 -5.15 3.27 6.94
CA SER A 12 -3.95 2.64 6.39
C SER A 12 -3.67 3.11 4.96
N PHE A 13 -4.68 3.08 4.09
CA PHE A 13 -4.58 3.59 2.72
C PHE A 13 -4.15 5.07 2.71
N CYS A 14 -4.84 5.93 3.46
CA CYS A 14 -4.57 7.36 3.49
C CYS A 14 -3.18 7.67 4.05
N GLY A 15 -2.75 6.97 5.10
CA GLY A 15 -1.42 7.14 5.70
C GLY A 15 -0.30 6.85 4.69
N VAL A 16 -0.39 5.70 4.02
CA VAL A 16 0.61 5.27 3.03
C VAL A 16 0.56 6.14 1.77
N PHE A 17 -0.63 6.56 1.35
CA PHE A 17 -0.79 7.48 0.22
C PHE A 17 -0.15 8.85 0.49
N CYS A 18 -0.47 9.46 1.64
CA CYS A 18 0.14 10.71 2.08
C CYS A 18 1.66 10.58 2.22
N HIS A 19 2.15 9.46 2.76
CA HIS A 19 3.58 9.16 2.84
C HIS A 19 4.23 9.17 1.45
N GLY A 20 3.66 8.43 0.49
CA GLY A 20 4.19 8.37 -0.87
C GLY A 20 4.24 9.74 -1.56
N LEU A 21 3.20 10.56 -1.40
CA LEU A 21 3.19 11.92 -1.93
C LEU A 21 4.26 12.82 -1.29
N LEU A 22 4.41 12.78 0.03
CA LEU A 22 5.42 13.54 0.76
C LEU A 22 6.85 13.08 0.44
N ALA A 23 7.02 11.80 0.11
CA ALA A 23 8.29 11.21 -0.32
C ALA A 23 8.60 11.42 -1.82
N GLY A 24 7.72 12.11 -2.57
CA GLY A 24 7.91 12.38 -4.00
C GLY A 24 7.75 11.14 -4.89
N TRP A 25 7.05 10.10 -4.44
CA TRP A 25 6.80 8.92 -5.25
C TRP A 25 5.88 9.26 -6.43
N PRO A 26 6.05 8.57 -7.58
CA PRO A 26 5.07 8.62 -8.65
C PRO A 26 3.69 8.20 -8.13
N LEU A 27 2.63 8.87 -8.61
CA LEU A 27 1.26 8.60 -8.16
C LEU A 27 0.89 7.11 -8.26
N ALA A 28 1.30 6.44 -9.34
CA ALA A 28 1.08 5.00 -9.53
C ALA A 28 1.70 4.16 -8.39
N ARG A 29 2.93 4.49 -7.97
CA ARG A 29 3.60 3.82 -6.85
C ARG A 29 2.84 4.10 -5.54
N SER A 30 2.49 5.35 -5.28
CA SER A 30 1.74 5.72 -4.06
C SER A 30 0.40 4.97 -3.97
N LEU A 31 -0.30 4.80 -5.09
CA LEU A 31 -1.56 4.06 -5.14
C LEU A 31 -1.38 2.55 -4.97
N ASP A 32 -0.36 1.95 -5.58
CA ASP A 32 -0.10 0.51 -5.44
C ASP A 32 0.18 0.15 -3.97
N PHE A 33 1.05 0.91 -3.30
CA PHE A 33 1.36 0.72 -1.88
C PHE A 33 0.15 0.99 -0.98
N ALA A 34 -0.59 2.09 -1.21
CA ALA A 34 -1.78 2.40 -0.42
C ALA A 34 -2.88 1.32 -0.55
N ASN A 35 -3.08 0.78 -1.76
CA ASN A 35 -4.01 -0.32 -2.01
C ASN A 35 -3.56 -1.61 -1.31
N ALA A 36 -2.26 -1.92 -1.32
CA ALA A 36 -1.72 -3.05 -0.57
C ALA A 36 -1.97 -2.88 0.93
N ALA A 37 -1.69 -1.70 1.47
CA ALA A 37 -1.86 -1.38 2.88
C ALA A 37 -3.32 -1.50 3.35
N GLY A 38 -4.26 -0.96 2.57
CA GLY A 38 -5.69 -1.07 2.84
C GLY A 38 -6.19 -2.53 2.75
N ALA A 39 -5.71 -3.29 1.76
CA ALA A 39 -6.08 -4.69 1.61
C ALA A 39 -5.60 -5.55 2.79
N ILE A 40 -4.36 -5.33 3.26
CA ILE A 40 -3.78 -6.02 4.42
C ILE A 40 -4.65 -5.78 5.65
N VAL A 41 -4.97 -4.53 5.96
CA VAL A 41 -5.79 -4.20 7.13
C VAL A 41 -7.21 -4.76 6.99
N ALA A 42 -7.82 -4.66 5.81
CA ALA A 42 -9.15 -5.21 5.55
C ALA A 42 -9.23 -6.75 5.74
N SER A 43 -8.09 -7.44 5.64
CA SER A 43 -7.98 -8.89 5.84
C SER A 43 -7.70 -9.31 7.28
N ARG A 44 -7.50 -8.37 8.22
CA ARG A 44 -7.23 -8.64 9.64
C ARG A 44 -8.52 -8.55 10.46
N LEU A 45 -8.64 -9.40 11.47
CA LEU A 45 -9.84 -9.49 12.33
C LEU A 45 -9.85 -8.41 13.43
N SER A 46 -8.69 -7.81 13.76
CA SER A 46 -8.54 -6.79 14.82
C SER A 46 -8.49 -5.36 14.26
N CYS A 47 -9.22 -4.44 14.91
CA CYS A 47 -9.56 -3.10 14.41
C CYS A 47 -8.45 -2.03 14.41
N ALA A 48 -7.20 -2.29 14.84
CA ALA A 48 -6.22 -1.20 14.95
C ALA A 48 -4.75 -1.62 15.09
N ASP A 49 -4.43 -2.79 15.67
CA ASP A 49 -3.12 -2.96 16.31
C ASP A 49 -1.97 -3.45 15.41
N ALA A 50 -2.15 -3.46 14.09
CA ALA A 50 -1.02 -3.66 13.19
C ALA A 50 -1.27 -2.96 11.86
N MET A 51 -0.86 -1.69 11.79
CA MET A 51 -0.61 -1.06 10.49
C MET A 51 0.43 -1.90 9.74
N PRO A 52 0.28 -2.06 8.41
CA PRO A 52 1.20 -2.85 7.63
C PRO A 52 2.59 -2.19 7.62
N THR A 53 3.61 -3.02 7.64
CA THR A 53 4.98 -2.61 7.39
C THR A 53 5.24 -2.54 5.89
N SER A 54 6.24 -1.76 5.49
CA SER A 54 6.65 -1.70 4.08
C SER A 54 7.06 -3.07 3.53
N ALA A 55 7.56 -3.98 4.38
CA ALA A 55 7.89 -5.33 3.96
C ALA A 55 6.65 -6.14 3.54
N GLU A 56 5.57 -6.06 4.32
CA GLU A 56 4.30 -6.75 4.02
C GLU A 56 3.63 -6.19 2.76
N GLU A 57 3.72 -4.87 2.54
CA GLU A 57 3.24 -4.23 1.33
C GLU A 57 4.01 -4.72 0.09
N ILE A 58 5.35 -4.78 0.19
CA ILE A 58 6.23 -5.27 -0.87
C ILE A 58 5.94 -6.74 -1.18
N GLU A 59 5.78 -7.58 -0.16
CA GLU A 59 5.44 -8.99 -0.31
C GLU A 59 4.12 -9.15 -1.08
N LEU A 60 3.06 -8.46 -0.65
CA LEU A 60 1.76 -8.52 -1.31
C LEU A 60 1.81 -7.99 -2.76
N LEU A 61 2.57 -6.93 -3.01
CA LEU A 61 2.75 -6.40 -4.37
C LEU A 61 3.54 -7.38 -5.25
N THR A 62 4.53 -8.08 -4.68
CA THR A 62 5.34 -9.07 -5.40
C THR A 62 4.49 -10.29 -5.75
N GLU A 63 3.70 -10.81 -4.80
CA GLU A 63 2.74 -11.89 -5.03
C GLU A 63 1.75 -11.56 -6.15
N ARG A 64 1.34 -10.29 -6.26
CA ARG A 64 0.41 -9.79 -7.28
C ARG A 64 1.08 -9.39 -8.60
N GLY A 65 2.41 -9.55 -8.73
CA GLY A 65 3.15 -9.12 -9.92
C GLY A 65 3.10 -7.61 -10.18
N ARG A 66 2.90 -6.82 -9.12
CA ARG A 66 2.85 -5.35 -9.13
C ARG A 66 4.18 -4.72 -8.70
N PHE A 67 5.05 -5.51 -8.06
CA PHE A 67 6.42 -5.15 -7.67
C PHE A 67 7.42 -5.82 -8.64
N PRO A 68 8.45 -5.16 -9.20
CA PRO A 68 8.67 -3.77 -9.59
C PRO A 68 8.35 -3.59 -11.09
N ALA A 69 7.14 -3.15 -11.45
CA ALA A 69 6.78 -2.80 -12.83
C ALA A 69 6.81 -1.27 -13.10
N LEU A 70 7.25 -0.47 -12.12
CA LEU A 70 7.18 1.00 -12.16
C LEU A 70 8.53 1.70 -12.44
N GLU A 71 9.58 0.98 -12.83
CA GLU A 71 10.75 1.62 -13.43
C GLU A 71 10.49 1.90 -14.92
N GLY A 72 9.75 2.97 -15.18
CA GLY A 72 9.83 3.78 -16.40
C GLY A 72 10.42 5.14 -16.02
N PRO A 73 11.13 5.83 -16.92
CA PRO A 73 12.08 6.89 -16.54
C PRO A 73 11.41 7.99 -15.72
N THR A 74 11.98 8.28 -14.55
CA THR A 74 11.79 9.56 -13.88
C THR A 74 12.64 10.60 -14.60
N SER A 75 12.31 10.90 -15.86
CA SER A 75 12.74 12.16 -16.46
C SER A 75 11.82 13.25 -15.93
N ASN A 76 12.30 14.02 -14.97
CA ASN A 76 11.99 15.45 -14.96
C ASN A 76 13.06 16.16 -15.80
N ASP A 77 13.09 15.81 -17.09
CA ASP A 77 13.74 16.51 -18.21
C ASP A 77 12.70 16.60 -19.34
#